data_AF-A0A917I3B5-F1
#
_entry.id   AF-A0A917I3B5-F1
#
_cell.length_a   1.000
_cell.length_b   1.000
_cell.length_c   1.000
_cell.angle_alpha   90.00
_cell.angle_beta   90.00
_cell.angle_gamma   90.00
#
_symmetry.space_group_name_H-M   'P 1'
#
loop_
_entity.id
_entity.type
_entity.pdbx_description
1 polymer ?
#
loop_
_entity_poly.entity_id
_entity_poly.type
_entity_poly.pdbx_seq_one_letter_code
_entity_poly.pdbx_strand_id
1 'polypeptide(L)'
;MIDTPFSAILAHAQAEVGQCSELLAQHGLTIAFAESATAGFLSFLFSLANRSGDVLKGGVTCYDACVKEDVLNVSPSLLERFTPESEEVSAAIAESLAHMISADIHVGITGLTKPGGSESPEKPVGTMFTAIKAKNWQVSDRSTFSGDEQQIIAAAASNLCQIIHRQLMEHPTP
;
A
#
# COMPACT_ATOMS: atom_id res chain seq x y z
N MET A 1 22.27 18.08 -14.69
CA MET A 1 21.09 17.30 -14.29
C MET A 1 20.10 18.28 -13.69
N ILE A 2 18.85 18.28 -14.13
CA ILE A 2 17.83 19.10 -13.49
C ILE A 2 17.40 18.31 -12.24
N ASP A 3 17.76 18.81 -11.06
CA ASP A 3 17.17 18.34 -9.80
C ASP A 3 15.69 18.71 -9.82
N THR A 4 14.87 17.81 -10.33
CA THR A 4 13.41 17.99 -10.33
C THR A 4 12.87 17.74 -8.93
N PRO A 5 11.81 18.44 -8.51
CA PRO A 5 11.11 18.13 -7.26
C PRO A 5 10.75 16.64 -7.13
N PHE A 6 10.44 15.98 -8.24
CA PHE A 6 10.15 14.55 -8.30
C PHE A 6 11.33 13.66 -7.89
N SER A 7 12.56 13.98 -8.29
CA SER A 7 13.72 13.15 -7.96
C SER A 7 14.04 13.15 -6.46
N ALA A 8 13.80 14.28 -5.77
CA ALA A 8 13.97 14.36 -4.32
C ALA A 8 12.90 13.55 -3.57
N ILE A 9 11.63 13.64 -4.00
CA ILE A 9 10.50 12.90 -3.40
C ILE A 9 10.69 11.40 -3.59
N LEU A 10 11.06 10.97 -4.80
CA LEU A 10 11.34 9.58 -5.10
C LEU A 10 12.52 9.06 -4.27
N ALA A 11 13.60 9.83 -4.13
CA ALA A 11 14.75 9.44 -3.33
C ALA A 11 14.39 9.27 -1.84
N HIS A 12 13.53 10.14 -1.31
CA HIS A 12 13.07 10.02 0.08
C HIS A 12 12.23 8.75 0.29
N ALA A 13 11.21 8.53 -0.54
CA ALA A 13 10.37 7.33 -0.45
C ALA A 13 11.19 6.05 -0.65
N GLN A 14 12.15 6.06 -1.59
CA GLN A 14 13.05 4.93 -1.81
C GLN A 14 13.94 4.63 -0.59
N ALA A 15 14.41 5.66 0.11
CA ALA A 15 15.20 5.48 1.33
C ALA A 15 14.37 4.83 2.46
N GLU A 16 13.14 5.29 2.68
CA GLU A 16 12.25 4.71 3.71
C GLU A 16 11.81 3.29 3.35
N VAL A 17 11.46 3.03 2.09
CA VAL A 17 11.15 1.67 1.62
C VAL A 17 12.37 0.75 1.75
N GLY A 18 13.57 1.25 1.45
CA GLY A 18 14.82 0.52 1.63
C GLY A 18 15.05 0.10 3.09
N GLN A 19 14.81 1.02 4.04
CA GLN A 19 14.89 0.73 5.47
C GLN A 19 13.82 -0.28 5.93
N CYS A 20 12.59 -0.15 5.42
CA CYS A 20 11.53 -1.10 5.70
C CYS A 20 11.86 -2.51 5.18
N SER A 21 12.40 -2.60 3.96
CA SER A 21 12.85 -3.88 3.40
C SER A 21 13.98 -4.50 4.23
N GLU A 22 14.93 -3.71 4.71
CA GLU A 22 16.00 -4.21 5.59
C GLU A 22 15.43 -4.73 6.91
N LEU A 23 14.49 -4.00 7.53
CA LEU A 23 13.84 -4.40 8.77
C LEU A 23 13.07 -5.73 8.62
N LEU A 24 12.32 -5.90 7.52
CA LEU A 24 11.61 -7.14 7.22
C LEU A 24 12.59 -8.31 7.03
N ALA A 25 13.68 -8.08 6.28
CA ALA A 25 14.71 -9.11 6.06
C ALA A 25 15.38 -9.54 7.37
N GLN A 26 15.63 -8.61 8.30
CA GLN A 26 16.19 -8.91 9.62
C GLN A 26 15.27 -9.79 10.48
N HIS A 27 13.96 -9.69 10.28
CA HIS A 27 12.96 -10.54 10.95
C HIS A 27 12.62 -11.81 10.15
N GLY A 28 13.21 -12.00 8.96
CA GLY A 28 12.89 -13.10 8.08
C GLY A 28 11.46 -13.05 7.52
N LEU A 29 10.89 -11.84 7.39
CA LEU A 29 9.52 -11.61 6.96
C LEU A 29 9.44 -11.24 5.48
N THR A 30 8.36 -11.69 4.86
CA THR A 30 8.05 -11.46 3.45
C THR A 30 6.80 -10.61 3.28
N ILE A 31 6.69 -9.88 2.17
CA ILE A 31 5.60 -8.92 1.91
C ILE A 31 5.05 -9.04 0.49
N ALA A 32 3.75 -8.82 0.35
CA ALA A 32 3.04 -8.70 -0.93
C ALA A 32 2.08 -7.50 -0.93
N PHE A 33 1.84 -6.93 -2.12
CA PHE A 33 1.01 -5.73 -2.29
C PHE A 33 -0.19 -5.95 -3.24
N ALA A 34 -1.37 -5.47 -2.85
CA ALA A 34 -2.52 -5.23 -3.71
C ALA A 34 -2.65 -3.71 -3.88
N GLU A 35 -2.29 -3.22 -5.06
CA GLU A 35 -2.07 -1.80 -5.33
C GLU A 35 -3.13 -1.23 -6.27
N SER A 36 -3.98 -0.35 -5.76
CA SER A 36 -4.85 0.50 -6.58
C SER A 36 -4.14 1.83 -6.83
N ALA A 37 -4.26 2.81 -5.93
CA ALA A 37 -3.79 4.18 -6.13
C ALA A 37 -2.28 4.32 -6.41
N THR A 38 -1.46 3.41 -5.90
CA THR A 38 0.00 3.39 -6.12
C THR A 38 0.41 2.66 -7.40
N ALA A 39 -0.49 1.91 -8.03
CA ALA A 39 -0.31 1.30 -9.35
C ALA A 39 1.00 0.50 -9.56
N GLY A 40 1.47 -0.22 -8.54
CA GLY A 40 2.72 -1.00 -8.60
C GLY A 40 3.96 -0.26 -8.11
N PHE A 41 3.81 1.01 -7.69
CA PHE A 41 4.92 1.83 -7.20
C PHE A 41 5.57 1.26 -5.94
N LEU A 42 4.78 0.67 -5.01
CA LEU A 42 5.35 0.03 -3.82
C LEU A 42 6.18 -1.20 -4.20
N SER A 43 5.61 -2.06 -5.05
CA SER A 43 6.33 -3.23 -5.58
C SER A 43 7.62 -2.80 -6.29
N PHE A 44 7.57 -1.72 -7.07
CA PHE A 44 8.75 -1.15 -7.72
C PHE A 44 9.79 -0.70 -6.70
N LEU A 45 9.43 0.13 -5.72
CA LEU A 45 10.39 0.61 -4.72
C LEU A 45 10.99 -0.53 -3.90
N PHE A 46 10.19 -1.52 -3.49
CA PHE A 46 10.70 -2.71 -2.82
C PHE A 46 11.63 -3.52 -3.71
N SER A 47 11.38 -3.60 -5.03
CA SER A 47 12.26 -4.32 -5.96
C SER A 47 13.67 -3.70 -6.07
N LEU A 48 13.80 -2.39 -5.82
CA LEU A 48 15.07 -1.67 -5.84
C LEU A 48 15.86 -1.78 -4.53
N ALA A 49 15.25 -2.28 -3.45
CA ALA A 49 15.92 -2.41 -2.15
C ALA A 49 16.98 -3.52 -2.17
N ASN A 50 18.06 -3.36 -1.40
CA ASN A 50 19.17 -4.34 -1.37
C ASN A 50 18.72 -5.76 -0.98
N ARG A 51 17.69 -5.88 -0.13
CA ARG A 51 17.14 -7.15 0.36
C ARG A 51 15.84 -7.55 -0.32
N SER A 52 15.56 -7.00 -1.50
CA SER A 52 14.29 -7.19 -2.22
C SER A 52 13.98 -8.67 -2.47
N GLY A 53 14.98 -9.48 -2.84
CA GLY A 53 14.81 -10.92 -3.09
C GLY A 53 14.48 -11.75 -1.86
N ASP A 54 14.79 -11.26 -0.66
CA ASP A 54 14.47 -11.94 0.61
C ASP A 54 13.06 -11.61 1.09
N VAL A 55 12.50 -10.49 0.64
CA VAL A 55 11.31 -9.86 1.24
C VAL A 55 10.14 -9.79 0.29
N LEU A 56 10.32 -9.28 -0.93
CA LEU A 56 9.22 -9.04 -1.87
C LEU A 56 8.75 -10.34 -2.53
N LYS A 57 7.48 -10.71 -2.30
CA LYS A 57 6.86 -11.89 -2.93
C LYS A 57 6.16 -11.58 -4.25
N GLY A 58 5.78 -10.32 -4.45
CA GLY A 58 5.04 -9.86 -5.62
C GLY A 58 3.78 -9.10 -5.22
N GLY A 59 2.84 -8.98 -6.16
CA GLY A 59 1.62 -8.23 -5.93
C GLY A 59 0.65 -8.25 -7.10
N VAL A 60 -0.49 -7.60 -6.89
CA VAL A 60 -1.55 -7.40 -7.88
C VAL A 60 -1.81 -5.90 -8.00
N THR A 61 -1.72 -5.36 -9.22
CA THR A 61 -2.21 -4.00 -9.49
C THR A 61 -3.71 -4.06 -9.80
N CYS A 62 -4.54 -3.59 -8.87
CA CYS A 62 -6.00 -3.61 -8.94
C CYS A 62 -6.58 -2.19 -9.06
N TYR A 63 -6.11 -1.43 -10.06
CA TYR A 63 -6.45 0.00 -10.23
C TYR A 63 -7.94 0.22 -10.45
N ASP A 64 -8.55 -0.53 -11.38
CA ASP A 64 -9.98 -0.44 -11.65
C ASP A 64 -10.81 -1.22 -10.62
N ALA A 65 -12.07 -0.80 -10.42
CA ALA A 65 -13.01 -1.52 -9.57
C ALA A 65 -13.28 -2.93 -10.09
N CYS A 66 -13.37 -3.14 -11.42
CA CYS A 66 -13.59 -4.46 -11.98
C CYS A 66 -12.44 -5.42 -11.65
N VAL A 67 -11.20 -4.95 -11.57
CA VAL A 67 -10.06 -5.81 -11.18
C VAL A 67 -10.15 -6.22 -9.70
N LYS A 68 -10.68 -5.34 -8.84
CA LYS A 68 -10.94 -5.69 -7.44
C LYS A 68 -11.99 -6.80 -7.34
N GLU A 69 -13.03 -6.74 -8.17
CA GLU A 69 -14.07 -7.77 -8.24
C GLU A 69 -13.55 -9.08 -8.86
N ASP A 70 -13.04 -9.02 -10.09
CA ASP A 70 -12.73 -10.19 -10.91
C ASP A 70 -11.49 -10.95 -10.46
N VAL A 71 -10.46 -10.23 -9.98
CA VAL A 71 -9.16 -10.83 -9.61
C VAL A 71 -9.05 -11.03 -8.11
N LEU A 72 -9.51 -10.05 -7.32
CA LEU A 72 -9.41 -10.07 -5.85
C LEU A 72 -10.74 -10.43 -5.17
N ASN A 73 -11.75 -10.87 -5.92
CA ASN A 73 -13.04 -11.33 -5.39
C ASN A 73 -13.68 -10.38 -4.37
N VAL A 74 -13.43 -9.07 -4.49
CA VAL A 74 -14.06 -8.07 -3.63
C VAL A 74 -15.54 -8.05 -3.96
N SER A 75 -16.39 -8.18 -2.93
CA SER A 75 -17.83 -8.22 -3.14
C SER A 75 -18.34 -6.94 -3.81
N PRO A 76 -19.14 -7.03 -4.89
CA PRO A 76 -19.76 -5.87 -5.51
C PRO A 76 -20.58 -5.02 -4.51
N SER A 77 -21.24 -5.67 -3.55
CA SER A 77 -21.99 -4.97 -2.50
C SER A 77 -21.11 -4.16 -1.55
N LEU A 78 -19.83 -4.54 -1.39
CA LEU A 78 -18.87 -3.78 -0.60
C LEU A 78 -18.44 -2.52 -1.36
N LEU A 79 -18.17 -2.67 -2.66
CA LEU A 79 -17.80 -1.57 -3.54
C LEU A 79 -18.95 -0.57 -3.71
N GLU A 80 -20.19 -1.04 -3.83
CA GLU A 80 -21.38 -0.18 -3.89
C GLU A 80 -21.58 0.60 -2.58
N ARG A 81 -21.45 -0.08 -1.44
CA ARG A 81 -21.72 0.53 -0.12
C ARG A 81 -20.64 1.49 0.34
N PHE A 82 -19.37 1.15 0.15
CA PHE A 82 -18.25 1.88 0.73
C PHE A 82 -17.39 2.60 -0.31
N THR A 83 -17.61 2.35 -1.60
CA THR A 83 -16.79 2.82 -2.74
C THR A 83 -15.40 2.19 -2.80
N PRO A 84 -14.74 2.14 -3.99
CA PRO A 84 -13.42 1.52 -4.14
C PRO A 84 -12.29 2.16 -3.31
N GLU A 85 -12.43 3.44 -2.95
CA GLU A 85 -11.50 4.16 -2.09
C GLU A 85 -12.05 4.23 -0.65
N SER A 86 -11.93 3.12 0.08
CA SER A 86 -12.41 2.98 1.46
C SER A 86 -11.55 2.03 2.28
N GLU A 87 -11.72 2.09 3.59
CA GLU A 87 -11.04 1.21 4.55
C GLU A 87 -11.49 -0.24 4.39
N GLU A 88 -12.79 -0.44 4.14
CA GLU A 88 -13.37 -1.76 3.94
C GLU A 88 -12.81 -2.43 2.70
N VAL A 89 -12.66 -1.67 1.61
CA VAL A 89 -12.09 -2.19 0.36
C VAL A 89 -10.58 -2.41 0.47
N SER A 90 -9.82 -1.54 1.15
CA SER A 90 -8.38 -1.79 1.38
C SER A 90 -8.17 -3.07 2.20
N ALA A 91 -8.98 -3.31 3.24
CA ALA A 91 -8.93 -4.54 4.01
C ALA A 91 -9.30 -5.77 3.18
N ALA A 92 -10.36 -5.68 2.37
CA ALA A 92 -10.80 -6.79 1.51
C ALA A 92 -9.74 -7.18 0.47
N ILE A 93 -9.08 -6.22 -0.18
CA ILE A 93 -8.01 -6.53 -1.14
C ILE A 93 -6.77 -7.11 -0.45
N ALA A 94 -6.45 -6.67 0.78
CA ALA A 94 -5.36 -7.25 1.57
C ALA A 94 -5.66 -8.72 1.96
N GLU A 95 -6.90 -8.99 2.38
CA GLU A 95 -7.36 -10.35 2.70
C GLU A 95 -7.31 -11.27 1.48
N SER A 96 -7.86 -10.82 0.34
CA SER A 96 -7.81 -11.63 -0.88
C SER A 96 -6.39 -11.90 -1.34
N LEU A 97 -5.48 -10.93 -1.19
CA LEU A 97 -4.08 -11.13 -1.54
C LEU A 97 -3.44 -12.24 -0.71
N ALA A 98 -3.82 -12.38 0.57
CA ALA A 98 -3.35 -13.44 1.45
C ALA A 98 -3.73 -14.85 0.97
N HIS A 99 -4.83 -14.97 0.22
CA HIS A 99 -5.22 -16.23 -0.41
C HIS A 99 -4.50 -16.51 -1.73
N MET A 100 -3.87 -15.50 -2.34
CA MET A 100 -3.20 -15.62 -3.65
C MET A 100 -1.68 -15.74 -3.56
N ILE A 101 -1.05 -15.00 -2.65
CA ILE A 101 0.40 -14.93 -2.52
C ILE A 101 0.78 -15.31 -1.09
N SER A 102 1.54 -16.39 -0.93
CA SER A 102 2.11 -16.77 0.36
C SER A 102 3.19 -15.76 0.76
N ALA A 103 2.85 -14.89 1.72
CA ALA A 103 3.73 -13.91 2.34
C ALA A 103 3.38 -13.80 3.85
N ASP A 104 4.22 -13.15 4.63
CA ASP A 104 3.96 -12.90 6.06
C ASP A 104 3.15 -11.63 6.28
N ILE A 105 3.27 -10.67 5.37
CA ILE A 105 2.57 -9.38 5.38
C ILE A 105 1.88 -9.16 4.03
N HIS A 106 0.58 -8.86 4.07
CA HIS A 106 -0.24 -8.51 2.91
C HIS A 106 -0.75 -7.09 3.06
N VAL A 107 -0.49 -6.27 2.05
CA VAL A 107 -0.90 -4.87 2.05
C VAL A 107 -1.94 -4.64 0.98
N GLY A 108 -3.04 -3.99 1.36
CA GLY A 108 -4.02 -3.43 0.45
C GLY A 108 -3.98 -1.92 0.50
N ILE A 109 -3.80 -1.27 -0.65
CA ILE A 109 -3.78 0.20 -0.72
C ILE A 109 -4.67 0.76 -1.83
N THR A 110 -5.56 1.68 -1.46
CA THR A 110 -6.47 2.41 -2.36
C THR A 110 -6.56 3.86 -1.94
N GLY A 111 -7.11 4.74 -2.77
CA GLY A 111 -7.16 6.16 -2.46
C GLY A 111 -7.35 7.06 -3.67
N LEU A 112 -7.47 8.36 -3.39
CA LEU A 112 -7.77 9.40 -4.36
C LEU A 112 -6.50 10.21 -4.63
N THR A 113 -5.78 9.90 -5.71
CA THR A 113 -4.59 10.69 -6.10
C THR A 113 -4.94 11.87 -7.00
N LYS A 114 -6.13 11.87 -7.62
CA LYS A 114 -6.64 12.88 -8.55
C LYS A 114 -8.16 13.07 -8.38
N PRO A 115 -8.75 14.17 -8.88
CA PRO A 115 -10.19 14.41 -8.78
C PRO A 115 -11.05 13.32 -9.44
N GLY A 116 -12.25 13.11 -8.89
CA GLY A 116 -13.22 12.12 -9.38
C GLY A 116 -13.28 10.85 -8.53
N GLY A 117 -13.70 9.73 -9.14
CA GLY A 117 -13.93 8.48 -8.41
C GLY A 117 -14.99 8.67 -7.31
N SER A 118 -14.65 8.31 -6.09
CA SER A 118 -15.51 8.49 -4.90
C SER A 118 -15.20 9.74 -4.07
N GLU A 119 -14.53 10.73 -4.66
CA GLU A 119 -14.23 12.01 -4.01
C GLU A 119 -15.49 12.68 -3.43
N SER A 120 -15.35 13.21 -2.22
CA SER A 120 -16.38 14.00 -1.54
C SER A 120 -15.72 15.02 -0.61
N PRO A 121 -16.46 16.01 -0.07
CA PRO A 121 -15.90 16.95 0.91
C PRO A 121 -15.27 16.27 2.14
N GLU A 122 -15.79 15.11 2.54
CA GLU A 122 -15.26 14.34 3.67
C GLU A 122 -14.11 13.41 3.28
N LYS A 123 -13.92 13.15 1.98
CA LYS A 123 -12.90 12.28 1.39
C LYS A 123 -12.29 12.96 0.17
N PRO A 124 -11.47 14.02 0.37
CA PRO A 124 -10.89 14.80 -0.72
C PRO A 124 -9.77 14.04 -1.44
N VAL A 125 -9.31 14.59 -2.58
CA VAL A 125 -8.02 14.20 -3.17
C VAL A 125 -6.91 14.25 -2.12
N GLY A 126 -6.05 13.24 -2.12
CA GLY A 126 -5.03 13.01 -1.11
C GLY A 126 -5.42 11.96 -0.07
N THR A 127 -6.72 11.62 0.06
CA THR A 127 -7.13 10.55 1.00
C THR A 127 -6.68 9.18 0.48
N MET A 128 -5.92 8.48 1.31
CA MET A 128 -5.40 7.13 1.07
C MET A 128 -5.86 6.20 2.20
N PHE A 129 -6.23 4.98 1.82
CA PHE A 129 -6.59 3.90 2.73
C PHE A 129 -5.59 2.77 2.55
N THR A 130 -5.00 2.36 3.66
CA THR A 130 -4.04 1.27 3.70
C THR A 130 -4.54 0.26 4.72
N ALA A 131 -4.56 -1.02 4.35
CA ALA A 131 -4.75 -2.11 5.28
C ALA A 131 -3.55 -3.04 5.20
N ILE A 132 -3.08 -3.48 6.36
CA ILE A 132 -1.97 -4.41 6.49
C ILE A 132 -2.47 -5.59 7.30
N LYS A 133 -2.36 -6.77 6.70
CA LYS A 133 -2.69 -8.04 7.34
C LYS A 133 -1.38 -8.81 7.54
N ALA A 134 -1.13 -9.20 8.78
CA ALA A 134 -0.14 -10.21 9.12
C ALA A 134 -0.85 -11.39 9.82
N LYS A 135 -0.10 -12.40 10.23
CA LYS A 135 -0.68 -13.60 10.85
C LYS A 135 -1.29 -13.30 12.23
N ASN A 136 -0.63 -12.48 13.04
CA ASN A 136 -1.06 -12.22 14.43
C ASN A 136 -1.70 -10.83 14.65
N TRP A 137 -1.66 -9.95 13.64
CA TRP A 137 -2.21 -8.60 13.74
C TRP A 137 -2.71 -8.10 12.40
N GLN A 138 -3.59 -7.11 12.47
CA GLN A 138 -4.07 -6.37 11.32
C GLN A 138 -4.24 -4.91 11.71
N VAL A 139 -3.92 -4.00 10.80
CA VAL A 139 -4.09 -2.56 11.01
C VAL A 139 -4.60 -1.91 9.74
N SER A 140 -5.54 -0.98 9.92
CA SER A 140 -6.02 -0.10 8.88
C SER A 140 -5.61 1.33 9.20
N ASP A 141 -5.28 2.10 8.17
CA ASP A 141 -4.96 3.52 8.25
C ASP A 141 -5.70 4.32 7.19
N ARG A 142 -6.20 5.47 7.60
CA ARG A 142 -6.75 6.50 6.72
C ARG A 142 -5.95 7.77 6.91
N SER A 143 -5.21 8.14 5.88
CA SER A 143 -4.37 9.34 5.87
C SER A 143 -4.76 10.26 4.72
N THR A 144 -4.56 11.57 4.89
CA THR A 144 -4.75 12.54 3.81
C THR A 144 -3.43 13.28 3.57
N PHE A 145 -2.93 13.21 2.35
CA PHE A 145 -1.67 13.83 1.94
C PHE A 145 -1.94 15.01 1.00
N SER A 146 -1.06 16.01 1.05
CA SER A 146 -1.11 17.18 0.19
C SER A 146 -0.04 17.10 -0.90
N GLY A 147 -0.33 17.66 -2.07
CA GLY A 147 0.60 17.75 -3.19
C GLY A 147 -0.01 17.24 -4.49
N ASP A 148 0.81 17.14 -5.53
CA ASP A 148 0.44 16.46 -6.77
C ASP A 148 0.36 14.93 -6.59
N GLU A 149 -0.08 14.22 -7.63
CA GLU A 149 -0.30 12.77 -7.61
C GLU A 149 0.96 12.01 -7.17
N GLN A 150 2.14 12.47 -7.61
CA GLN A 150 3.41 11.81 -7.31
C GLN A 150 3.79 12.00 -5.84
N GLN A 151 3.55 13.19 -5.29
CA GLN A 151 3.81 13.48 -3.87
C GLN A 151 2.87 12.67 -2.97
N ILE A 152 1.59 12.56 -3.34
CA ILE A 152 0.60 11.77 -2.60
C ILE A 152 1.01 10.29 -2.58
N ILE A 153 1.37 9.72 -3.74
CA ILE A 153 1.78 8.31 -3.85
C ILE A 153 3.05 8.05 -3.04
N ALA A 154 4.05 8.93 -3.14
CA ALA A 154 5.29 8.79 -2.38
C ALA A 154 5.05 8.89 -0.86
N ALA A 155 4.26 9.87 -0.42
CA ALA A 155 3.91 10.03 0.99
C ALA A 155 3.12 8.84 1.55
N ALA A 156 2.24 8.24 0.74
CA ALA A 156 1.53 7.03 1.12
C ALA A 156 2.48 5.82 1.29
N ALA A 157 3.47 5.69 0.42
CA ALA A 157 4.49 4.64 0.53
C ALA A 157 5.36 4.79 1.78
N SER A 158 5.78 6.02 2.06
CA SER A 158 6.46 6.42 3.28
C SER A 158 5.65 6.07 4.54
N ASN A 159 4.38 6.50 4.58
CA ASN A 159 3.49 6.25 5.71
C ASN A 159 3.26 4.75 5.95
N LEU A 160 3.07 3.95 4.89
CA LEU A 160 2.97 2.50 4.99
C LEU A 160 4.20 1.89 5.71
N CYS A 161 5.41 2.30 5.31
CA CYS A 161 6.64 1.80 5.93
C CYS A 161 6.73 2.18 7.42
N GLN A 162 6.28 3.39 7.78
CA GLN A 162 6.21 3.84 9.17
C GLN A 162 5.20 3.04 10.01
N ILE A 163 4.05 2.67 9.42
CA ILE A 163 3.07 1.80 10.07
C ILE A 163 3.66 0.41 10.30
N ILE A 164 4.28 -0.20 9.28
CA ILE A 164 4.94 -1.51 9.40
C ILE A 164 5.98 -1.48 10.52
N HIS A 165 6.86 -0.47 10.52
CA HIS A 165 7.87 -0.34 11.57
C HIS A 165 7.24 -0.29 12.96
N ARG A 166 6.19 0.53 13.16
CA ARG A 166 5.49 0.62 14.46
C ARG A 166 4.89 -0.72 14.87
N GLN A 167 4.23 -1.42 13.95
CA GLN A 167 3.62 -2.72 14.22
C GLN A 167 4.66 -3.79 14.56
N LEU A 168 5.83 -3.80 13.92
CA LEU A 168 6.90 -4.74 14.27
C LEU A 168 7.53 -4.46 15.64
N MET A 169 7.55 -3.20 16.09
CA MET A 169 7.98 -2.87 17.44
C MET A 169 6.97 -3.32 18.50
N GLU A 170 5.68 -3.25 18.21
CA GLU A 170 4.58 -3.71 19.09
C GLU A 170 4.41 -5.24 19.04
N HIS A 171 4.69 -5.85 17.88
CA HIS A 171 4.50 -7.26 17.58
C HIS A 171 5.73 -7.85 16.85
N PRO A 172 6.84 -8.15 17.56
CA PRO A 172 8.11 -8.57 16.93
C PRO A 172 8.09 -9.93 16.22
N THR A 173 7.01 -10.71 16.41
CA THR A 173 6.80 -12.00 15.74
C THR A 173 5.41 -12.02 15.08
N PRO A 174 5.31 -11.52 13.85
CA PRO A 174 4.04 -11.43 13.11
C PRO A 174 3.39 -12.77 12.79
#